data_AF-A0A4U7F2I7-F1
#
_entry.id   AF-A0A4U7F2I7-F1
#
_cell.length_a   1.000
_cell.length_b   1.000
_cell.length_c   1.000
_cell.angle_alpha   90.00
_cell.angle_beta   90.00
_cell.angle_gamma   90.00
#
_symmetry.space_group_name_H-M   'P 1'
#
loop_
_entity.id
_entity.type
_entity.pdbx_description
1 polymer ?
#
loop_
_entity_poly.entity_id
_entity_poly.type
_entity_poly.pdbx_seq_one_letter_code
_entity_poly.pdbx_strand_id
1 'polypeptide(L)'
;MAPSTPRDSDTSPDLLVEIVETLEAHGLASDSYQLHDAVDVEALEQLLASSTDDVEVRFTVEGIQLAVTHDGVDVLFDERAGVPDQ
;
A
#
# COMPACT_ATOMS: atom_id res chain seq x y z
N MET A 1 40.00 5.79 3.19
CA MET A 1 39.23 4.85 2.36
C MET A 1 37.92 4.63 3.11
N ALA A 2 36.83 5.26 2.67
CA ALA A 2 35.51 5.08 3.28
C ALA A 2 34.78 3.96 2.53
N PRO A 3 34.10 3.02 3.21
CA PRO A 3 33.15 2.16 2.53
C PRO A 3 31.87 2.97 2.31
N SER A 4 31.67 3.46 1.09
CA SER A 4 30.34 3.80 0.62
C SER A 4 29.67 2.46 0.28
N THR A 5 28.98 1.88 1.26
CA THR A 5 27.97 0.86 0.97
C THR A 5 26.92 1.52 0.09
N PRO A 6 26.53 0.94 -1.06
CA PRO A 6 25.26 1.33 -1.64
C PRO A 6 24.24 1.03 -0.56
N ARG A 7 23.52 2.07 -0.14
CA ARG A 7 22.35 1.91 0.69
C ARG A 7 21.27 1.38 -0.25
N ASP A 8 21.35 0.08 -0.54
CA ASP A 8 20.24 -0.67 -1.11
C ASP A 8 19.17 -0.74 -0.01
N SER A 9 18.49 0.37 0.23
CA SER A 9 17.36 0.51 1.15
C SER A 9 16.32 1.47 0.58
N ASP A 10 16.41 1.75 -0.72
CA ASP A 10 15.56 2.70 -1.43
C ASP A 10 14.31 2.06 -2.07
N THR A 11 14.06 0.76 -1.88
CA THR A 11 12.85 0.12 -2.44
C THR A 11 11.65 0.16 -1.49
N SER A 12 11.89 0.27 -0.18
CA SER A 12 10.84 0.20 0.85
C SER A 12 9.96 1.44 1.06
N PRO A 13 10.42 2.68 0.82
CA PRO A 13 9.54 3.84 1.03
C PRO A 13 8.51 4.00 -0.09
N ASP A 14 8.79 3.56 -1.33
CA ASP A 14 7.89 3.79 -2.47
C ASP A 14 6.53 3.13 -2.26
N LEU A 15 6.48 1.84 -1.90
CA LEU A 15 5.19 1.15 -1.73
C LEU A 15 4.37 1.73 -0.57
N LEU A 16 5.01 1.99 0.57
CA LEU A 16 4.33 2.59 1.72
C LEU A 16 3.76 3.96 1.39
N VAL A 17 4.56 4.81 0.72
CA VAL A 17 4.15 6.14 0.29
C VAL A 17 2.98 6.04 -0.68
N GLU A 18 3.03 5.14 -1.65
CA GLU A 18 1.96 4.96 -2.64
C GLU A 18 0.64 4.49 -1.98
N ILE A 19 0.70 3.57 -1.02
CA ILE A 19 -0.47 3.15 -0.24
C ILE A 19 -1.04 4.33 0.56
N VAL A 20 -0.19 5.11 1.21
CA VAL A 20 -0.61 6.26 2.02
C VAL A 20 -1.20 7.36 1.14
N GLU A 21 -0.54 7.74 0.03
CA GLU A 21 -1.05 8.75 -0.90
C GLU A 21 -2.41 8.34 -1.48
N THR A 22 -2.57 7.04 -1.79
CA THR A 22 -3.84 6.48 -2.26
C THR A 22 -4.93 6.62 -1.20
N LEU A 23 -4.65 6.23 0.04
CA LEU A 23 -5.57 6.39 1.17
C LEU A 23 -5.94 7.87 1.41
N GLU A 24 -4.96 8.76 1.37
CA GLU A 24 -5.14 10.21 1.55
C GLU A 24 -5.95 10.84 0.42
N ALA A 25 -5.74 10.41 -0.83
CA ALA A 25 -6.53 10.85 -1.99
C ALA A 25 -8.02 10.48 -1.85
N HIS A 26 -8.31 9.34 -1.21
CA HIS A 26 -9.67 8.94 -0.86
C HIS A 26 -10.18 9.58 0.44
N GLY A 27 -9.35 10.32 1.16
CA GLY A 27 -9.68 11.10 2.36
C GLY A 27 -9.55 10.33 3.67
N LEU A 28 -8.77 9.24 3.69
CA LEU A 28 -8.23 8.66 4.92
C LEU A 28 -6.87 9.29 5.20
N ALA A 29 -6.80 10.15 6.21
CA ALA A 29 -5.54 10.73 6.64
C ALA A 29 -4.64 9.67 7.27
N SER A 30 -3.35 9.68 6.91
CA SER A 30 -2.33 8.75 7.43
C SER A 30 -2.19 8.77 8.95
N ASP A 31 -2.53 9.87 9.61
CA ASP A 31 -2.56 9.99 11.08
C ASP A 31 -3.79 9.31 11.74
N SER A 32 -4.82 8.97 10.96
CA SER A 32 -6.09 8.42 11.47
C SER A 32 -6.11 6.90 11.53
N TYR A 33 -5.11 6.22 10.97
CA TYR A 33 -5.01 4.76 10.94
C TYR A 33 -3.56 4.30 11.13
N GLN A 34 -3.39 3.05 11.55
CA GLN A 34 -2.07 2.40 11.58
C GLN A 34 -2.05 1.35 10.47
N LEU A 35 -1.35 1.63 9.38
CA LEU A 35 -1.30 0.72 8.24
C LEU A 35 -0.80 -0.68 8.65
N HIS A 36 0.18 -0.74 9.56
CA HIS A 36 0.74 -1.96 10.12
C HIS A 36 -0.24 -2.80 10.96
N ASP A 37 -1.37 -2.24 11.40
CA ASP A 37 -2.42 -3.01 12.07
C ASP A 37 -3.23 -3.84 11.06
N ALA A 38 -3.36 -3.33 9.82
CA ALA A 38 -4.10 -3.98 8.74
C ALA A 38 -3.19 -4.80 7.81
N VAL A 39 -1.97 -4.31 7.54
CA VAL A 39 -1.02 -4.92 6.61
C VAL A 39 0.42 -4.61 6.99
N ASP A 40 1.25 -5.66 7.09
CA ASP A 40 2.69 -5.52 7.22
C ASP A 40 3.30 -5.18 5.86
N VAL A 41 3.67 -3.92 5.65
CA VAL A 41 4.27 -3.46 4.38
C VAL A 41 5.56 -4.23 4.08
N GLU A 42 6.39 -4.50 5.08
CA GLU A 42 7.63 -5.29 4.91
C GLU A 42 7.33 -6.73 4.45
N ALA A 43 6.23 -7.33 4.90
CA ALA A 43 5.83 -8.67 4.46
C ALA A 43 5.20 -8.63 3.06
N LEU A 44 4.48 -7.56 2.74
CA LEU A 44 3.88 -7.32 1.44
C LEU A 44 4.96 -7.16 0.37
N GLU A 45 5.98 -6.33 0.63
CA GLU A 45 7.14 -6.18 -0.26
C GLU A 45 7.88 -7.52 -0.46
N GLN A 46 8.13 -8.26 0.63
CA GLN A 46 8.77 -9.56 0.53
C GLN A 46 7.92 -10.56 -0.25
N LEU A 47 6.58 -10.50 -0.12
CA LEU A 47 5.66 -11.33 -0.86
C LEU A 47 5.71 -10.98 -2.35
N LEU A 48 5.69 -9.70 -2.71
CA LEU A 48 5.81 -9.24 -4.10
C LEU A 48 7.18 -9.59 -4.69
N ALA A 49 8.27 -9.40 -3.93
CA ALA A 49 9.62 -9.72 -4.37
C ALA A 49 9.86 -11.23 -4.50
N SER A 50 9.22 -12.05 -3.66
CA SER A 50 9.32 -13.51 -3.72
C SER A 50 8.39 -14.13 -4.75
N SER A 51 7.34 -13.42 -5.17
CA SER A 51 6.35 -13.91 -6.11
C SER A 51 6.75 -13.50 -7.52
N THR A 52 6.93 -14.47 -8.40
CA THR A 52 7.14 -14.22 -9.85
C THR A 52 5.82 -14.10 -10.61
N ASP A 53 4.71 -14.41 -9.94
CA ASP A 53 3.34 -14.41 -10.49
C ASP A 53 2.62 -13.10 -10.12
N ASP A 54 1.53 -12.79 -10.83
CA ASP A 54 0.64 -11.65 -10.54
C ASP A 54 -0.07 -11.85 -9.18
N VAL A 55 0.63 -11.48 -8.11
CA VAL A 55 0.08 -11.51 -6.75
C VAL A 55 -0.60 -10.18 -6.46
N GLU A 56 -1.89 -10.27 -6.17
CA GLU A 56 -2.72 -9.17 -5.69
C GLU A 56 -3.04 -9.40 -4.22
N VAL A 57 -2.64 -8.45 -3.36
CA VAL A 57 -2.95 -8.47 -1.93
C VAL A 57 -4.04 -7.45 -1.66
N ARG A 58 -5.16 -7.93 -1.15
CA ARG A 58 -6.32 -7.10 -0.83
C ARG A 58 -6.48 -6.98 0.68
N PHE A 59 -6.52 -5.75 1.18
CA PHE A 59 -6.78 -5.47 2.58
C PHE A 59 -7.74 -4.29 2.71
N THR A 60 -8.39 -4.17 3.87
CA THR A 60 -9.35 -3.10 4.15
C THR A 60 -8.83 -2.26 5.30
N VAL A 61 -8.66 -0.95 5.07
CA VAL A 61 -8.25 0.04 6.07
C VAL A 61 -9.42 0.98 6.29
N GLU A 62 -9.98 1.00 7.50
CA GLU A 62 -11.06 1.93 7.88
C GLU A 62 -12.25 1.95 6.88
N GLY A 63 -12.57 0.81 6.26
CA GLY A 63 -13.66 0.67 5.29
C GLY A 63 -13.29 0.95 3.82
N ILE A 64 -12.03 1.31 3.54
CA ILE A 64 -11.50 1.40 2.17
C ILE A 64 -10.72 0.13 1.86
N GLN A 65 -11.10 -0.56 0.80
CA GLN A 65 -10.42 -1.75 0.31
C GLN A 65 -9.38 -1.39 -0.74
N LEU A 66 -8.14 -1.73 -0.45
CA LEU A 66 -7.00 -1.55 -1.36
C LEU A 66 -6.56 -2.91 -1.90
N ALA A 67 -6.15 -2.91 -3.16
CA ALA A 67 -5.41 -3.96 -3.82
C ALA A 67 -4.00 -3.47 -4.06
N VAL A 68 -3.02 -4.25 -3.62
CA VAL A 68 -1.62 -3.99 -3.90
C VAL A 68 -1.10 -5.10 -4.78
N THR A 69 -0.48 -4.71 -5.89
CA THR A 69 0.13 -5.60 -6.86
C THR A 69 1.59 -5.21 -7.08
N HIS A 70 2.30 -5.96 -7.93
CA HIS A 70 3.63 -5.56 -8.39
C HIS A 70 3.61 -4.26 -9.23
N ASP A 71 2.48 -3.95 -9.88
CA ASP A 71 2.36 -2.77 -10.75
C ASP A 71 2.10 -1.49 -9.94
N GLY A 72 1.53 -1.63 -8.74
CA GLY A 72 1.24 -0.53 -7.83
C GLY A 72 0.05 -0.81 -6.91
N VAL A 73 -0.49 0.27 -6.36
CA VAL A 73 -1.62 0.27 -5.43
C VAL A 73 -2.90 0.78 -6.11
N ASP A 74 -3.96 -0.01 -6.05
CA ASP A 74 -5.29 0.32 -6.56
C ASP A 74 -6.36 0.29 -5.46
N VAL A 75 -7.39 1.13 -5.58
CA VAL A 75 -8.55 1.11 -4.68
C VAL A 75 -9.67 0.31 -5.32
N LEU A 76 -10.09 -0.76 -4.66
CA LEU A 76 -11.15 -1.63 -5.16
C LEU A 76 -12.55 -1.22 -4.68
N PHE A 77 -12.63 -0.70 -3.45
CA PHE A 77 -13.90 -0.31 -2.87
C PHE A 77 -13.71 0.79 -1.85
N ASP A 78 -14.38 1.91 -2.07
CA ASP A 78 -14.54 2.98 -1.10
C ASP A 78 -16.02 3.02 -0.70
N GLU A 79 -16.35 2.61 0.53
CA GLU A 79 -17.73 2.64 1.03
C GLU A 79 -18.30 4.07 1.01
N ARG A 80 -17.45 5.12 0.97
CA ARG A 80 -17.89 6.51 0.82
C ARG A 80 -18.40 6.87 -0.58
N ALA A 81 -18.17 6.03 -1.59
CA ALA A 81 -18.79 6.15 -2.91
C ALA A 81 -20.17 5.46 -3.01
N GLY A 82 -20.73 5.00 -1.89
CA GLY A 82 -22.08 4.48 -1.78
C GLY A 82 -23.19 5.55 -1.83
N VAL A 83 -23.21 6.41 -2.85
CA VAL A 83 -24.46 6.99 -3.36
C VAL A 83 -24.52 6.83 -4.88
N PRO A 84 -25.29 5.86 -5.41
CA PRO A 84 -25.72 5.97 -6.78
C PRO A 84 -26.69 7.15 -6.83
N ASP A 85 -26.30 8.23 -7.50
CA ASP A 85 -27.28 9.22 -7.97
C ASP A 85 -28.30 8.47 -8.84
N GLN A 86 -29.57 8.61 -8.48
CA GLN A 86 -30.70 7.80 -8.92
C GLN A 86 -31.16 8.06 -10.35
#